data_AF-Q9SJ88-F1
#
_entry.id   AF-Q9SJ88-F1
#
_cell.length_a   1.000
_cell.length_b   1.000
_cell.length_c   1.000
_cell.angle_alpha   90.00
_cell.angle_beta   90.00
_cell.angle_gamma   90.00
#
_symmetry.space_group_name_H-M   'P 1'
#
loop_
_entity.id
_entity.type
_entity.pdbx_description
1 polymer ?
#
loop_
_entity_poly.entity_id
_entity_poly.type
_entity_poly.pdbx_seq_one_letter_code
_entity_poly.pdbx_strand_id
1 'polypeptide(L)'
;MEAEDKLYNDHFLEVVDGEKGIGPPTTSDWREVERLVKFLGLFYTATLVVLASSIVCSYKCYGEIVTIETNLMGVTHSYDKELRTKAIEMRENFNKYWDEQKNINRMLIIASVFDPRQKMEFPKMCFEKLYGEDTSEAKEMYNSVCDVMKAMLKEYTIIFKGPNTQSS
;
A
#
# COMPACT_ATOMS: atom_id res chain seq x y z
N MET A 1 -16.18 27.68 -29.17
CA MET A 1 -14.91 27.84 -28.45
C MET A 1 -14.81 29.20 -27.76
N GLU A 2 -14.50 30.33 -28.42
CA GLU A 2 -14.36 31.64 -27.71
C GLU A 2 -15.64 32.11 -26.98
N ALA A 3 -16.82 31.89 -27.55
CA ALA A 3 -18.10 32.25 -26.90
C ALA A 3 -18.47 31.32 -25.72
N GLU A 4 -18.01 30.06 -25.75
CA GLU A 4 -18.24 29.08 -24.68
C GLU A 4 -17.29 29.35 -23.50
N ASP A 5 -16.02 29.67 -23.79
CA ASP A 5 -15.05 30.08 -22.78
C ASP A 5 -15.47 31.39 -22.09
N LYS A 6 -16.10 32.31 -22.82
CA LYS A 6 -16.62 33.54 -22.24
C LYS A 6 -17.75 33.27 -21.23
N LEU A 7 -18.73 32.44 -21.60
CA LEU A 7 -19.84 32.09 -20.70
C LEU A 7 -19.36 31.33 -19.46
N TYR A 8 -18.39 30.43 -19.62
CA TYR A 8 -17.76 29.71 -18.51
C TYR A 8 -17.03 30.66 -17.55
N ASN A 9 -16.27 31.63 -18.07
CA ASN A 9 -15.56 32.59 -17.24
C ASN A 9 -16.51 33.58 -16.54
N ASP A 10 -17.58 34.01 -17.22
CA ASP A 10 -18.57 34.95 -16.69
C ASP A 10 -19.33 34.38 -15.49
N HIS A 11 -19.57 33.06 -15.45
CA HIS A 11 -20.17 32.37 -14.30
C HIS A 11 -19.39 32.60 -12.99
N PHE A 12 -18.06 32.61 -13.04
CA PHE A 12 -17.22 32.84 -11.85
C PHE A 12 -17.09 34.32 -11.47
N LEU A 13 -17.63 35.22 -12.28
CA LEU A 13 -17.73 36.65 -11.97
C LEU A 13 -19.03 36.99 -11.24
N GLU A 14 -19.99 36.07 -11.17
CA GLU A 14 -21.22 36.24 -10.40
C GLU A 14 -20.91 36.38 -8.90
N VAL A 15 -21.53 37.37 -8.28
CA VAL A 15 -21.43 37.63 -6.84
C VAL A 15 -22.72 37.15 -6.19
N VAL A 16 -22.63 36.11 -5.38
CA VAL A 16 -23.76 35.55 -4.63
C VAL A 16 -23.53 35.88 -3.16
N ASP A 17 -24.51 36.51 -2.50
CA ASP A 17 -24.42 36.93 -1.10
C ASP A 17 -23.20 37.82 -0.74
N GLY A 18 -22.70 38.59 -1.71
CA GLY A 18 -21.57 39.52 -1.51
C GLY A 18 -20.19 38.88 -1.64
N GLU A 19 -20.10 37.57 -1.87
CA GLU A 19 -18.85 36.87 -2.15
C GLU A 19 -18.73 36.59 -3.66
N LYS A 20 -17.53 36.86 -4.19
CA LYS A 20 -17.20 36.50 -5.56
C LYS A 20 -16.87 35.01 -5.62
N GLY A 21 -17.42 34.29 -6.60
CA GLY A 21 -17.10 32.89 -6.81
C GLY A 21 -15.59 32.64 -6.97
N ILE A 22 -15.11 31.49 -6.51
CA ILE A 22 -13.73 31.04 -6.76
C ILE A 22 -13.60 30.87 -8.28
N GLY A 23 -12.69 31.63 -8.89
CA GLY A 23 -12.42 31.59 -10.33
C GLY A 23 -12.09 30.19 -10.87
N PRO A 24 -12.11 29.99 -12.20
CA PRO A 24 -11.72 28.72 -12.78
C PRO A 24 -10.27 28.37 -12.41
N PRO A 25 -9.90 27.07 -12.36
CA PRO A 25 -8.55 26.67 -12.03
C PRO A 25 -7.52 27.36 -12.92
N THR A 26 -6.55 27.99 -12.28
CA THR A 26 -5.46 28.69 -12.95
C THR A 26 -4.46 27.69 -13.52
N THR A 27 -3.54 28.17 -14.37
CA THR A 27 -2.41 27.37 -14.85
C THR A 27 -1.55 26.82 -13.71
N SER A 28 -1.48 27.53 -12.58
CA SER A 28 -0.79 27.02 -11.39
C SER A 28 -1.54 25.85 -10.75
N ASP A 29 -2.87 25.95 -10.64
CA ASP A 29 -3.71 24.88 -10.08
C ASP A 29 -3.59 23.60 -10.91
N TRP A 30 -3.60 23.72 -12.24
CA TRP A 30 -3.40 22.58 -13.14
C TRP A 30 -2.03 21.93 -12.99
N ARG A 31 -0.97 22.72 -12.76
CA ARG A 31 0.38 22.20 -12.48
C ARG A 31 0.43 21.42 -11.16
N GLU A 32 -0.29 21.88 -10.14
CA GLU A 32 -0.43 21.14 -8.88
C GLU A 32 -1.20 19.83 -9.05
N VAL A 33 -2.30 19.86 -9.81
CA VAL A 33 -3.06 18.65 -10.17
C VAL A 33 -2.18 17.67 -10.92
N GLU A 34 -1.40 18.12 -11.91
CA GLU A 34 -0.50 17.25 -12.66
C GLU A 34 0.54 16.57 -11.76
N ARG A 35 1.13 17.31 -10.81
CA ARG A 35 2.05 16.77 -9.81
C ARG A 35 1.36 15.72 -8.93
N LEU A 36 0.14 16.00 -8.46
CA LEU A 36 -0.65 15.07 -7.67
C LEU A 36 -1.00 13.80 -8.45
N VAL A 37 -1.41 13.91 -9.72
CA VAL A 37 -1.75 12.77 -10.57
C VAL A 37 -0.54 11.87 -10.78
N LYS A 38 0.64 12.44 -11.06
CA LYS A 38 1.89 11.67 -11.18
C LYS A 38 2.23 10.93 -9.89
N PHE A 39 2.05 11.59 -8.74
CA PHE A 39 2.27 10.98 -7.43
C PHE A 39 1.29 9.84 -7.14
N LEU A 40 -0.01 10.03 -7.41
CA LEU A 40 -1.03 8.97 -7.24
C LEU A 40 -0.82 7.80 -8.21
N GLY A 41 -0.27 8.09 -9.40
CA GLY A 41 0.11 7.07 -10.39
C GLY A 41 1.09 6.02 -9.84
N LEU A 42 1.95 6.38 -8.88
CA LEU A 42 2.88 5.44 -8.23
C LEU A 42 2.18 4.32 -7.46
N PHE A 43 0.92 4.54 -7.08
CA PHE A 43 0.14 3.61 -6.26
C PHE A 43 -1.01 2.96 -7.02
N TYR A 44 -1.25 3.35 -8.27
CA TYR A 44 -2.43 2.96 -9.02
C TYR A 44 -2.54 1.43 -9.16
N THR A 45 -1.49 0.78 -9.64
CA THR A 45 -1.46 -0.68 -9.82
C THR A 45 -1.62 -1.41 -8.49
N ALA A 46 -0.91 -0.98 -7.44
CA ALA A 46 -0.99 -1.57 -6.11
C ALA A 46 -2.40 -1.46 -5.52
N THR A 47 -3.02 -0.28 -5.67
CA THR A 47 -4.40 -0.02 -5.26
C THR A 47 -5.38 -0.91 -6.01
N LEU A 48 -5.24 -1.07 -7.33
CA LEU A 48 -6.10 -1.95 -8.11
C LEU A 48 -6.04 -3.41 -7.65
N VAL A 49 -4.84 -3.92 -7.35
CA VAL A 49 -4.66 -5.30 -6.90
C VAL A 49 -5.31 -5.51 -5.53
N VAL A 50 -5.19 -4.55 -4.62
CA VAL A 50 -5.80 -4.60 -3.27
C VAL A 50 -7.33 -4.43 -3.33
N LEU A 51 -7.84 -3.60 -4.24
CA LEU A 51 -9.28 -3.33 -4.41
C LEU A 51 -10.03 -4.40 -5.22
N ALA A 52 -9.33 -5.34 -5.86
CA ALA A 52 -9.94 -6.40 -6.65
C ALA A 52 -10.66 -7.42 -5.74
N SER A 53 -11.92 -7.13 -5.41
CA SER A 53 -12.75 -7.94 -4.51
C SER A 53 -13.26 -9.26 -5.11
N SER A 54 -13.11 -9.45 -6.43
CA SER A 54 -13.64 -10.60 -7.15
C SER A 54 -12.60 -11.68 -7.51
N ILE A 55 -11.32 -11.45 -7.21
CA ILE A 55 -10.24 -12.40 -7.51
C ILE A 55 -9.44 -12.63 -6.22
N VAL A 56 -9.13 -13.89 -5.92
CA VAL A 56 -8.24 -14.24 -4.80
C VAL A 56 -6.83 -13.75 -5.12
N CYS A 57 -6.54 -12.51 -4.72
CA CYS A 57 -5.24 -11.85 -4.91
C CYS A 57 -4.40 -11.80 -3.63
N SER A 58 -4.78 -12.56 -2.59
CA SER A 58 -4.11 -12.55 -1.28
C SER A 58 -2.60 -12.78 -1.36
N TYR A 59 -2.16 -13.65 -2.28
CA TYR A 59 -0.74 -13.92 -2.52
C TYR A 59 0.04 -12.71 -3.07
N LYS A 60 -0.63 -11.75 -3.73
CA LYS A 60 -0.03 -10.52 -4.24
C LYS A 60 -0.07 -9.38 -3.22
N CYS A 61 -1.07 -9.36 -2.34
CA CYS A 61 -1.34 -8.23 -1.45
C CYS A 61 -0.10 -7.76 -0.68
N TYR A 62 0.70 -8.68 -0.14
CA TYR A 62 1.90 -8.30 0.60
C TYR A 62 2.92 -7.54 -0.26
N GLY A 63 3.14 -7.98 -1.50
CA GLY A 63 4.02 -7.29 -2.45
C GLY A 63 3.56 -5.87 -2.79
N GLU A 64 2.25 -5.68 -2.90
CA GLU A 64 1.67 -4.36 -3.19
C GLU A 64 1.78 -3.42 -2.00
N ILE A 65 1.57 -3.93 -0.78
CA ILE A 65 1.80 -3.18 0.47
C ILE A 65 3.26 -2.71 0.56
N VAL A 66 4.21 -3.61 0.30
CA VAL A 66 5.65 -3.29 0.27
C VAL A 66 5.97 -2.25 -0.80
N THR A 67 5.32 -2.34 -1.97
CA THR A 67 5.50 -1.39 -3.08
C THR A 67 5.00 0.00 -2.71
N ILE A 68 3.81 0.10 -2.10
CA ILE A 68 3.26 1.37 -1.61
C ILE A 68 4.21 2.00 -0.59
N GLU A 69 4.65 1.24 0.41
CA GLU A 69 5.55 1.76 1.45
C GLU A 69 6.90 2.23 0.89
N THR A 70 7.50 1.45 -0.02
CA THR A 70 8.75 1.84 -0.69
C THR A 70 8.58 3.15 -1.46
N ASN A 71 7.50 3.27 -2.23
CA ASN A 71 7.22 4.46 -3.03
C ASN A 71 6.99 5.69 -2.13
N LEU A 72 6.22 5.54 -1.05
CA LEU A 72 6.03 6.61 -0.06
C LEU A 72 7.36 7.03 0.56
N MET A 73 8.16 6.08 1.04
CA MET A 73 9.48 6.35 1.64
C MET A 73 10.43 7.03 0.65
N GLY A 74 10.38 6.69 -0.64
CA GLY A 74 11.14 7.39 -1.67
C GLY A 74 10.71 8.86 -1.80
N VAL A 75 9.41 9.12 -1.87
CA VAL A 75 8.87 10.48 -2.05
C VAL A 75 9.02 11.34 -0.78
N THR A 76 9.08 10.75 0.43
CA THR A 76 9.39 11.51 1.65
C THR A 76 10.78 12.15 1.64
N HIS A 77 11.66 11.73 0.72
CA HIS A 77 12.99 12.33 0.52
C HIS A 77 13.06 13.22 -0.74
N SER A 78 11.93 13.51 -1.39
CA SER A 78 11.88 14.37 -2.58
C SER A 78 12.34 15.80 -2.28
N TYR A 79 13.03 16.43 -3.23
CA TYR A 79 13.36 17.87 -3.18
C TYR A 79 12.12 18.75 -3.27
N ASP A 80 11.07 18.26 -3.91
CA ASP A 80 9.77 18.88 -3.97
C ASP A 80 9.12 18.88 -2.57
N LYS A 81 9.04 20.08 -1.96
CA LYS A 81 8.53 20.25 -0.59
C LYS A 81 7.06 19.84 -0.46
N GLU A 82 6.24 20.14 -1.44
CA GLU A 82 4.80 19.88 -1.37
C GLU A 82 4.51 18.39 -1.53
N LEU A 83 5.19 17.72 -2.48
CA LEU A 83 5.10 16.26 -2.63
C LEU A 83 5.65 15.55 -1.40
N ARG A 84 6.76 16.02 -0.84
CA ARG A 84 7.34 15.46 0.38
C ARG A 84 6.35 15.55 1.55
N THR A 85 5.73 16.71 1.78
CA THR A 85 4.72 16.88 2.83
C THR A 85 3.54 15.92 2.63
N LYS A 86 3.00 15.84 1.41
CA LYS A 86 1.89 14.92 1.09
C LYS A 86 2.26 13.45 1.29
N ALA A 87 3.48 13.06 0.91
CA ALA A 87 3.96 11.70 1.10
C ALA A 87 4.14 11.33 2.58
N ILE A 88 4.61 12.26 3.41
CA ILE A 88 4.72 12.06 4.86
C ILE A 88 3.33 11.84 5.45
N GLU A 89 2.36 12.71 5.15
CA GLU A 89 0.98 12.58 5.64
C GLU A 89 0.31 11.27 5.19
N MET A 90 0.50 10.88 3.91
CA MET A 90 -0.02 9.62 3.41
C MET A 90 0.65 8.41 4.07
N ARG A 91 1.95 8.47 4.32
CA ARG A 91 2.69 7.40 5.00
C ARG A 91 2.28 7.26 6.46
N GLU A 92 2.04 8.36 7.17
CA GLU A 92 1.47 8.32 8.52
C GLU A 92 0.10 7.64 8.52
N ASN A 93 -0.77 7.99 7.58
CA ASN A 93 -2.07 7.34 7.44
C ASN A 93 -1.96 5.87 7.06
N PHE A 94 -1.03 5.51 6.19
CA PHE A 94 -0.73 4.13 5.82
C PHE A 94 -0.26 3.33 7.05
N ASN A 95 0.69 3.87 7.81
CA ASN A 95 1.25 3.23 9.00
C ASN A 95 0.22 3.01 10.12
N LYS A 96 -0.86 3.79 10.20
CA LYS A 96 -1.96 3.54 11.15
C LYS A 96 -2.63 2.17 10.95
N TYR A 97 -2.65 1.66 9.71
CA TYR A 97 -3.25 0.36 9.39
C TYR A 97 -2.25 -0.81 9.44
N TRP A 98 -0.97 -0.50 9.28
CA TRP A 98 0.10 -1.50 9.15
C TRP A 98 1.10 -1.50 10.31
N ASP A 99 0.84 -0.68 11.33
CA ASP A 99 1.47 -0.59 12.65
C ASP A 99 3.01 -0.73 12.57
N GLU A 100 3.61 0.32 12.00
CA GLU A 100 5.05 0.50 11.76
C GLU A 100 5.72 -0.71 11.09
N GLN A 101 4.98 -1.45 10.25
CA GLN A 101 5.43 -2.66 9.55
C GLN A 101 5.68 -3.86 10.49
N LYS A 102 5.82 -3.66 11.81
CA LYS A 102 6.13 -4.72 12.79
C LYS A 102 4.94 -5.61 13.12
N ASN A 103 3.72 -5.07 13.00
CA ASN A 103 2.49 -5.79 13.31
C ASN A 103 1.59 -6.02 12.09
N ILE A 104 2.18 -6.04 10.90
CA ILE A 104 1.47 -6.53 9.71
C ILE A 104 0.92 -7.94 9.96
N ASN A 105 -0.30 -8.19 9.49
CA ASN A 105 -0.91 -9.51 9.62
C ASN A 105 -0.05 -10.56 8.88
N ARG A 106 0.54 -11.48 9.64
CA ARG A 106 1.43 -12.52 9.10
C ARG A 106 0.73 -13.39 8.06
N MET A 107 -0.59 -13.54 8.11
CA MET A 107 -1.34 -14.28 7.10
C MET A 107 -1.24 -13.67 5.70
N LEU A 108 -1.11 -12.34 5.58
CA LEU A 108 -0.90 -11.68 4.29
C LEU A 108 0.46 -12.04 3.69
N ILE A 109 1.48 -12.17 4.55
CA ILE A 109 2.81 -12.60 4.14
C ILE A 109 2.78 -14.09 3.76
N ILE A 110 2.19 -14.93 4.61
CA ILE A 110 2.09 -16.38 4.37
C ILE A 110 1.35 -16.69 3.07
N ALA A 111 0.32 -15.91 2.71
CA ALA A 111 -0.36 -16.07 1.43
C ALA A 111 0.60 -15.95 0.23
N SER A 112 1.60 -15.06 0.30
CA SER A 112 2.65 -14.95 -0.72
C SER A 112 3.66 -16.11 -0.66
N VAL A 113 3.96 -16.64 0.54
CA VAL A 113 4.80 -17.85 0.70
C VAL A 113 4.14 -19.06 0.05
N PHE A 114 2.82 -19.15 0.11
CA PHE A 114 2.05 -20.24 -0.48
C PHE A 114 1.95 -20.15 -2.01
N ASP A 115 2.33 -19.04 -2.65
CA ASP A 115 2.54 -19.04 -4.09
C ASP A 115 3.82 -19.84 -4.41
N PRO A 116 3.72 -21.00 -5.09
CA PRO A 116 4.87 -21.87 -5.36
C PRO A 116 5.96 -21.20 -6.21
N ARG A 117 5.63 -20.12 -6.92
CA ARG A 117 6.57 -19.34 -7.73
C ARG A 117 7.42 -18.40 -6.88
N GLN A 118 6.90 -17.99 -5.73
CA GLN A 118 7.52 -16.99 -4.85
C GLN A 118 8.21 -17.65 -3.66
N LYS A 119 7.47 -18.53 -2.95
CA LYS A 119 7.93 -19.19 -1.71
C LYS A 119 8.42 -18.16 -0.69
N MET A 120 9.25 -18.60 0.27
CA MET A 120 9.82 -17.72 1.31
C MET A 120 10.83 -16.70 0.76
N GLU A 121 11.36 -16.91 -0.45
CA GLU A 121 12.36 -16.02 -1.04
C GLU A 121 11.79 -14.62 -1.31
N PHE A 122 10.52 -14.56 -1.76
CA PHE A 122 9.87 -13.28 -2.03
C PHE A 122 9.64 -12.45 -0.75
N PRO A 123 9.04 -12.97 0.34
CA PRO A 123 8.95 -12.22 1.59
C PRO A 123 10.30 -11.82 2.16
N LYS A 124 11.31 -12.69 2.07
CA LYS A 124 12.67 -12.36 2.51
C LYS A 124 13.21 -11.11 1.81
N MET A 125 13.10 -11.06 0.48
CA MET A 125 13.46 -9.89 -0.31
C MET A 125 12.66 -8.64 0.11
N CYS A 126 11.36 -8.80 0.41
CA CYS A 126 10.54 -7.70 0.93
C CYS A 126 11.00 -7.21 2.31
N PHE A 127 11.41 -8.10 3.21
CA PHE A 127 11.94 -7.72 4.53
C PHE A 127 13.23 -6.94 4.41
N GLU A 128 14.17 -7.41 3.57
CA GLU A 128 15.43 -6.71 3.29
C GLU A 128 15.18 -5.33 2.71
N LYS A 129 14.17 -5.20 1.83
CA LYS A 129 13.78 -3.92 1.24
C LYS A 129 13.17 -2.94 2.25
N LEU A 130 12.39 -3.43 3.21
CA LEU A 130 11.70 -2.60 4.21
C LEU A 130 12.60 -2.22 5.38
N TYR A 131 13.36 -3.18 5.90
CA TYR A 131 14.13 -3.04 7.13
C TYR A 131 15.62 -2.86 6.89
N GLY A 132 16.12 -3.20 5.70
CA GLY A 132 17.54 -3.27 5.39
C GLY A 132 18.09 -4.70 5.45
N GLU A 133 19.15 -4.94 4.68
CA GLU A 133 19.83 -6.23 4.62
C GLU A 133 20.45 -6.59 5.98
N ASP A 134 20.33 -7.86 6.36
CA ASP A 134 20.90 -8.43 7.58
C ASP A 134 20.50 -7.80 8.93
N THR A 135 19.46 -6.97 8.94
CA THR A 135 18.94 -6.34 10.15
C THR A 135 18.24 -7.32 11.10
N SER A 136 18.22 -6.97 12.40
CA SER A 136 17.48 -7.71 13.43
C SER A 136 16.00 -7.85 13.07
N GLU A 137 15.40 -6.76 12.59
CA GLU A 137 14.00 -6.63 12.26
C GLU A 137 13.60 -7.56 11.11
N ALA A 138 14.43 -7.64 10.05
CA ALA A 138 14.20 -8.57 8.96
C ALA A 138 14.25 -10.04 9.42
N LYS A 139 15.22 -10.38 10.30
CA LYS A 139 15.39 -11.73 10.87
C LYS A 139 14.23 -12.08 11.79
N GLU A 140 13.78 -11.16 12.64
CA GLU A 140 12.62 -11.32 13.52
C GLU A 140 11.33 -11.56 12.73
N MET A 141 11.09 -10.78 11.68
CA MET A 141 9.92 -10.96 10.81
C MET A 141 9.95 -12.32 10.11
N TYR A 142 11.10 -12.71 9.55
CA TYR A 142 11.30 -14.03 8.94
C TYR A 142 10.98 -15.17 9.91
N ASN A 143 11.53 -15.11 11.12
CA ASN A 143 11.29 -16.13 12.15
C ASN A 143 9.82 -16.17 12.56
N SER A 144 9.20 -15.01 12.76
CA SER A 144 7.77 -14.89 13.10
C SER A 144 6.89 -15.58 12.05
N VAL A 145 7.15 -15.36 10.76
CA VAL A 145 6.40 -16.02 9.67
C VAL A 145 6.64 -17.54 9.68
N CYS A 146 7.89 -17.98 9.86
CA CYS A 146 8.22 -19.40 9.97
C CYS A 146 7.50 -20.08 11.14
N ASP A 147 7.43 -19.42 12.29
CA ASP A 147 6.82 -19.97 13.48
C ASP A 147 5.29 -20.09 13.35
N VAL A 148 4.65 -19.10 12.72
CA VAL A 148 3.22 -19.20 12.37
C VAL A 148 2.98 -20.35 11.40
N MET A 149 3.80 -20.51 10.36
CA MET A 149 3.66 -21.62 9.41
C MET A 149 3.87 -22.99 10.07
N LYS A 150 4.86 -23.12 10.96
CA LYS A 150 5.07 -24.35 11.75
C LYS A 150 3.87 -24.65 12.65
N ALA A 151 3.31 -23.63 13.30
CA ALA A 151 2.10 -23.78 14.11
C ALA A 151 0.91 -24.24 13.26
N MET A 152 0.68 -23.63 12.09
CA MET A 152 -0.36 -24.06 11.15
C MET A 152 -0.17 -25.52 10.72
N LEU A 153 1.05 -25.93 10.41
CA LEU A 153 1.36 -27.32 10.04
C LEU A 153 1.12 -28.29 11.21
N LYS A 154 1.47 -27.89 12.44
CA LYS A 154 1.22 -28.68 13.65
C LYS A 154 -0.29 -28.90 13.84
N GLU A 155 -1.08 -27.83 13.78
CA GLU A 155 -2.55 -27.90 13.89
C GLU A 155 -3.15 -28.79 12.80
N TYR A 156 -2.74 -28.59 11.54
CA TYR A 156 -3.15 -29.44 10.43
C TYR A 156 -2.83 -30.91 10.70
N THR A 157 -1.63 -31.20 11.18
CA THR A 157 -1.19 -32.58 11.47
C THR A 157 -2.01 -33.22 12.59
N ILE A 158 -2.38 -32.46 13.64
CA ILE A 158 -3.23 -32.96 14.74
C ILE A 158 -4.61 -33.36 14.21
N ILE A 159 -5.22 -32.51 13.39
CA ILE A 159 -6.55 -32.74 12.82
C ILE A 159 -6.57 -33.99 11.93
N PHE A 160 -5.54 -34.16 11.09
CA PHE A 160 -5.53 -35.23 10.07
C PHE A 160 -4.86 -36.54 10.53
N LYS A 161 -4.12 -36.56 11.65
CA LYS A 161 -3.61 -37.82 12.23
C LYS A 161 -4.58 -38.51 13.20
N GLY A 162 -5.61 -37.80 13.68
CA GLY A 162 -6.58 -38.33 14.64
C GLY A 162 -5.98 -38.73 16.00
N PRO A 163 -6.79 -38.88 17.07
CA PRO A 163 -6.33 -39.56 18.28
C PRO A 163 -6.00 -41.00 17.91
N ASN A 164 -4.77 -41.44 18.16
CA ASN A 164 -4.33 -42.82 17.93
C ASN A 164 -5.42 -43.82 18.31
N THR A 165 -6.01 -44.51 17.33
CA THR A 165 -6.58 -45.84 17.56
C THR A 165 -5.43 -46.71 18.04
N GLN A 166 -5.33 -46.88 19.36
CA GLN A 166 -4.68 -48.04 19.94
C GLN A 166 -5.50 -49.26 19.52
N SER A 167 -5.13 -49.88 18.41
CA SER A 167 -5.51 -51.26 18.13
C SER A 167 -4.48 -52.15 18.80
N SER A 168 -4.98 -52.91 19.78
CA SER A 168 -4.31 -53.95 20.57
C SER A 168 -3.62 -55.01 19.73
#